data_AF-A0A2V6WNY4-F1
#
_entry.id   AF-A0A2V6WNY4-F1
#
_cell.length_a   1.000
_cell.length_b   1.000
_cell.length_c   1.000
_cell.angle_alpha   90.00
_cell.angle_beta   90.00
_cell.angle_gamma   90.00
#
_symmetry.space_group_name_H-M   'P 1'
#
loop_
_entity.id
_entity.type
_entity.pdbx_description
1 polymer ?
#
loop_
_entity_poly.entity_id
_entity_poly.type
_entity_poly.pdbx_seq_one_letter_code
_entity_poly.pdbx_strand_id
1 'polypeptide(L)' 'MATRLKQLAETCRHGGNVMPVLIDAVKDSVSLGELSDVYRQVFGLYREPIIF' A
#
# COMPACT_ATOMS: atom_id res chain seq x y z
N MET A 1 -4.26 12.91 -7.29
CA MET A 1 -3.71 11.63 -7.76
C MET A 1 -2.46 11.21 -6.97
N ALA A 2 -1.31 11.90 -7.03
CA ALA A 2 -0.08 11.43 -6.36
C ALA A 2 -0.03 11.54 -4.81
N THR A 3 -0.89 12.35 -4.17
CA THR A 3 -0.78 12.65 -2.73
C THR A 3 -1.31 11.53 -1.84
N ARG A 4 -2.36 10.81 -2.28
CA ARG A 4 -2.99 9.72 -1.50
C ARG A 4 -2.09 8.50 -1.38
N LEU A 5 -1.40 8.14 -2.47
CA LEU A 5 -0.43 7.04 -2.48
C LEU A 5 0.74 7.32 -1.54
N LYS A 6 1.19 8.58 -1.42
CA LYS A 6 2.22 8.97 -0.45
C LYS A 6 1.74 8.83 1.00
N GLN A 7 0.52 9.30 1.30
CA GLN A 7 -0.08 9.11 2.63
C GLN A 7 -0.26 7.64 2.98
N LEU A 8 -0.67 6.81 2.01
CA LEU A 8 -0.76 5.36 2.20
C LEU A 8 0.61 4.77 2.50
N ALA A 9 1.64 5.13 1.73
CA ALA A 9 2.99 4.64 1.94
C ALA A 9 3.57 5.05 3.31
N GLU A 10 3.30 6.28 3.77
CA GLU A 10 3.68 6.71 5.12
C GLU A 10 2.92 5.98 6.22
N THR A 11 1.61 5.79 6.05
CA THR A 11 0.78 5.06 7.01
C THR A 11 1.22 3.60 7.13
N CYS A 12 1.50 2.94 5.99
CA CYS A 12 2.06 1.60 5.95
C CYS A 12 3.43 1.54 6.65
N ARG A 13 4.31 2.53 6.44
CA ARG A 13 5.64 2.58 7.08
C ARG A 13 5.60 2.81 8.58
N HIS A 14 4.66 3.63 9.06
CA HIS A 14 4.49 3.90 10.48
C HIS A 14 3.67 2.84 11.22
N GLY A 15 3.19 1.79 10.52
CA GLY A 15 2.33 0.75 11.11
C GLY A 15 0.96 1.28 11.55
N GLY A 16 0.51 2.39 10.95
CA GLY A 16 -0.80 2.96 11.21
C GLY A 16 -1.92 2.16 10.56
N ASN A 17 -3.17 2.46 10.94
CA ASN A 17 -4.32 1.80 10.34
C ASN A 17 -4.48 2.21 8.86
N VAL A 18 -4.26 1.26 7.97
CA VAL A 18 -4.33 1.44 6.50
C VAL A 18 -5.76 1.49 5.96
N MET A 19 -6.75 0.94 6.67
CA MET A 19 -8.15 0.90 6.22
C MET A 19 -8.75 2.27 5.85
N PRO A 20 -8.64 3.33 6.67
CA PRO A 20 -9.19 4.65 6.32
C PRO A 20 -8.54 5.24 5.08
N VAL A 21 -7.21 5.09 4.92
CA VAL A 21 -6.48 5.63 3.77
C VAL A 21 -6.82 4.87 2.49
N LEU A 22 -7.05 3.56 2.60
CA LEU A 22 -7.45 2.73 1.46
C LEU A 22 -8.85 3.08 0.96
N ILE A 23 -9.80 3.33 1.86
CA ILE A 23 -11.16 3.79 1.50
C ILE A 23 -11.09 5.14 0.77
N ASP A 24 -10.29 6.08 1.27
CA ASP A 24 -10.12 7.39 0.63
C ASP A 24 -9.44 7.28 -0.75
N ALA A 25 -8.46 6.37 -0.90
CA ALA A 25 -7.82 6.11 -2.19
C ALA A 25 -8.81 5.54 -3.22
N VAL A 26 -9.65 4.58 -2.82
CA VAL A 26 -10.68 4.01 -3.71
C VAL A 26 -11.72 5.06 -4.11
N LYS A 27 -12.11 5.96 -3.20
CA LYS A 27 -12.99 7.10 -3.51
C LYS A 27 -12.38 8.06 -4.53
N ASP A 28 -11.07 8.26 -4.49
CA ASP A 28 -10.31 9.04 -5.47
C ASP A 28 -10.08 8.30 -6.81
N SER A 29 -10.74 7.16 -7.03
CA SER A 29 -10.60 6.32 -8.22
C SER A 29 -9.16 5.81 -8.44
N VAL A 30 -8.41 5.60 -7.35
CA VAL A 30 -7.09 4.94 -7.42
C VAL A 30 -7.29 3.47 -7.77
N SER A 31 -6.47 2.99 -8.69
CA SER A 31 -6.53 1.60 -9.14
C SER A 31 -5.93 0.63 -8.12
N LEU A 32 -6.39 -0.62 -8.18
CA LEU A 32 -5.85 -1.70 -7.36
C LEU A 32 -4.37 -1.97 -7.66
N GLY A 33 -3.92 -1.69 -8.89
CA GLY A 33 -2.51 -1.76 -9.30
C GLY A 33 -1.65 -0.74 -8.57
N GLU A 34 -2.06 0.53 -8.56
CA GLU A 34 -1.33 1.59 -7.84
C GLU A 34 -1.25 1.33 -6.33
N LEU A 35 -2.33 0.83 -5.72
CA LEU A 35 -2.32 0.39 -4.32
C LEU A 35 -1.32 -0.75 -4.11
N SER A 36 -1.39 -1.79 -4.96
CA SER A 36 -0.51 -2.97 -4.87
C SER A 36 0.97 -2.58 -5.00
N ASP A 37 1.29 -1.63 -5.86
CA ASP A 37 2.67 -1.14 -6.02
C ASP A 37 3.18 -0.42 -4.78
N VAL A 38 2.33 0.37 -4.10
CA VAL A 38 2.69 0.98 -2.81
C VAL A 38 2.94 -0.09 -1.74
N TYR A 39 2.09 -1.13 -1.67
CA TYR A 39 2.30 -2.25 -0.75
C TYR A 39 3.64 -2.96 -1.01
N ARG A 40 3.96 -3.25 -2.27
CA ARG A 40 5.26 -3.86 -2.65
C ARG A 40 6.45 -2.98 -2.32
N GLN A 41 6.32 -1.66 -2.45
CA GLN A 41 7.40 -0.72 -2.10
C GLN A 41 7.63 -0.64 -0.59
N VAL A 42 6.59 -0.76 0.24
CA VAL A 42 6.70 -0.62 1.69
C VAL A 42 6.99 -1.95 2.38
N PHE A 43 6.24 -3.00 2.07
CA PHE A 43 6.35 -4.31 2.71
C PHE A 43 7.28 -5.27 1.97
N GLY A 44 7.64 -4.94 0.73
CA GLY A 44 8.36 -5.85 -0.15
C GLY A 44 7.44 -6.87 -0.82
N LEU A 45 8.06 -7.79 -1.55
CA LEU A 45 7.38 -8.95 -2.12
C LEU A 45 7.56 -10.13 -1.20
N TYR A 46 6.46 -10.83 -0.92
CA TYR A 46 6.55 -12.15 -0.28
C TYR A 46 7.42 -13.06 -1.15
N ARG A 47 8.46 -13.63 -0.54
CA ARG A 47 9.30 -14.66 -1.16
C ARG A 47 9.01 -15.96 -0.43
N GLU A 48 8.64 -16.99 -1.17
CA GLU A 48 8.43 -18.31 -0.59
C GLU A 48 9.72 -18.78 0.10
N PRO A 49 9.66 -19.21 1.37
CA PRO A 49 10.82 -19.76 2.04
C PRO A 49 11.20 -21.06 1.35
N ILE A 50 12.43 -21.15 0.86
CA ILE A 50 12.96 -22.40 0.34
C ILE A 50 13.30 -23.27 1.55
N ILE A 51 12.46 -24.26 1.83
CA ILE A 51 12.66 -25.24 2.90
C ILE A 51 13.32 -26.45 2.24
N PHE A 52 14.61 -26.67 2.51
CA PHE A 52 15.35 -27.87 2.11
C PHE A 52 15.49 -28.84 3.29
#